data_AF-A0A948BKT8-F1
#
_entry.id   AF-A0A948BKT8-F1
#
_cell.length_a   1.000
_cell.length_b   1.000
_cell.length_c   1.000
_cell.angle_alpha   90.00
_cell.angle_beta   90.00
_cell.angle_gamma   90.00
#
_symmetry.space_group_name_H-M   'P 1'
#
loop_
_entity.id
_entity.type
_entity.pdbx_description
1 polymer ?
#
loop_
_entity_poly.entity_id
_entity_poly.type
_entity_poly.pdbx_seq_one_letter_code
_entity_poly.pdbx_strand_id
1 'polypeptide(L)'
;MEIDLEWNDHYLIGVEEIDVQHKMLLKIMRQVFSLKDQEASSPELKKTLRELKKYAQFHFKSEEMLMELYSYPKYEDQKTEHKLINAKLKTMMEQVKTENDISELLYFLIEWFVGHTRDKDRIMGIFINKNRSE
;
A
#
# COMPACT_ATOMS: atom_id res chain seq x y z
N MET A 1 -18.51 1.15 9.06
CA MET A 1 -17.11 1.30 9.51
C MET A 1 -16.56 2.54 8.86
N GLU A 2 -15.82 3.35 9.60
CA GLU A 2 -15.25 4.61 9.11
C GLU A 2 -13.92 4.30 8.39
N ILE A 3 -13.76 4.80 7.17
CA ILE A 3 -12.51 4.67 6.42
C ILE A 3 -11.66 5.91 6.72
N ASP A 4 -10.67 5.77 7.59
CA ASP A 4 -9.70 6.83 7.85
C ASP A 4 -8.48 6.67 6.93
N LEU A 5 -8.26 7.65 6.05
CA LEU A 5 -7.16 7.66 5.08
C LEU A 5 -6.20 8.83 5.34
N GLU A 6 -6.31 9.50 6.49
CA GLU A 6 -5.41 10.58 6.85
C GLU A 6 -4.02 10.03 7.19
N TRP A 7 -2.99 10.79 6.82
CA TRP A 7 -1.64 10.45 7.24
C TRP A 7 -1.48 10.66 8.73
N ASN A 8 -0.82 9.72 9.39
CA ASN A 8 -0.40 9.84 10.78
C ASN A 8 1.07 9.40 10.91
N ASP A 9 1.86 10.11 11.71
CA ASP A 9 3.28 9.81 11.92
C ASP A 9 3.52 8.45 12.61
N HIS A 10 2.49 7.79 13.15
CA HIS A 10 2.58 6.39 13.57
C HIS A 10 2.91 5.41 12.41
N TYR A 11 2.70 5.81 11.15
CA TYR A 11 3.08 5.04 9.97
C TYR A 11 4.53 5.25 9.54
N LEU A 12 5.28 6.13 10.22
CA LEU A 12 6.72 6.28 9.96
C LEU A 12 7.48 5.02 10.39
N ILE A 13 8.26 4.48 9.46
CA ILE A 13 9.20 3.38 9.69
C ILE A 13 10.64 3.87 9.79
N GLY A 14 10.89 5.15 9.48
CA GLY A 14 12.20 5.79 9.57
C GLY A 14 13.09 5.56 8.35
N VAL A 15 12.54 5.05 7.24
CA VAL A 15 13.22 4.93 5.95
C VAL A 15 12.58 5.94 5.04
N GLU A 16 13.23 7.10 4.85
CA GLU A 16 12.65 8.28 4.20
C GLU A 16 12.01 7.96 2.84
N GLU A 17 12.70 7.16 2.02
CA GLU A 17 12.23 6.79 0.69
C GLU A 17 10.93 5.98 0.73
N ILE A 18 10.72 5.18 1.78
CA ILE A 18 9.51 4.36 1.99
C ILE A 18 8.41 5.16 2.68
N ASP A 19 8.75 6.01 3.65
CA ASP A 19 7.79 6.88 4.34
C ASP A 19 7.09 7.84 3.36
N VAL A 20 7.83 8.36 2.36
CA VAL A 20 7.26 9.15 1.26
C VAL A 20 6.28 8.32 0.42
N GLN A 21 6.59 7.05 0.19
CA GLN A 21 5.74 6.14 -0.59
C GLN A 21 4.47 5.77 0.17
N HIS A 22 4.54 5.53 1.48
CA HIS A 22 3.37 5.31 2.33
C HIS A 22 2.40 6.51 2.29
N LYS A 23 2.93 7.73 2.41
CA LYS A 23 2.14 8.97 2.26
C LYS A 23 1.42 9.04 0.92
N MET A 24 2.12 8.68 -0.15
CA MET A 24 1.54 8.70 -1.49
C MET A 24 0.48 7.60 -1.68
N LEU A 25 0.66 6.40 -1.11
CA LEU A 25 -0.35 5.35 -1.13
C LEU A 25 -1.66 5.83 -0.50
N LEU A 26 -1.61 6.39 0.71
CA LEU A 26 -2.80 6.96 1.36
C LEU A 26 -3.41 8.09 0.53
N LYS A 27 -2.59 8.96 -0.06
CA LYS A 27 -3.07 10.02 -0.97
C LYS A 27 -3.84 9.46 -2.16
N ILE A 28 -3.34 8.41 -2.82
CA ILE A 28 -4.03 7.78 -3.95
C ILE A 28 -5.32 7.09 -3.47
N MET A 29 -5.30 6.41 -2.32
CA MET A 29 -6.51 5.82 -1.71
C MET A 29 -7.58 6.89 -1.46
N ARG A 30 -7.20 8.07 -0.97
CA ARG A 30 -8.11 9.21 -0.80
C ARG A 30 -8.69 9.72 -2.11
N GLN A 31 -7.90 9.74 -3.17
CA GLN A 31 -8.40 10.11 -4.49
C GLN A 31 -9.43 9.09 -4.98
N VAL A 32 -9.18 7.79 -4.81
CA VAL A 32 -10.19 6.75 -5.10
C VAL A 32 -11.45 6.97 -4.26
N PHE A 33 -11.32 7.28 -2.97
CA PHE A 33 -12.45 7.56 -2.09
C PHE A 33 -13.27 8.76 -2.57
N SER A 34 -12.63 9.86 -2.99
CA SER A 34 -13.33 11.05 -3.51
C SER A 34 -14.08 10.80 -4.82
N LEU A 35 -13.73 9.72 -5.54
CA LEU A 35 -14.34 9.32 -6.81
C LEU A 35 -15.34 8.17 -6.63
N LYS A 36 -15.60 7.70 -5.40
CA LYS A 36 -16.39 6.48 -5.14
C LYS A 36 -17.84 6.59 -5.63
N ASP A 37 -18.40 7.80 -5.62
CA ASP A 37 -19.78 8.07 -6.04
C ASP A 37 -19.90 8.21 -7.58
N GLN A 38 -18.78 8.20 -8.32
CA GLN A 38 -18.81 8.14 -9.77
C GLN A 38 -19.22 6.74 -10.25
N GLU A 39 -19.77 6.66 -11.46
CA GLU A 39 -20.02 5.36 -12.09
C GLU A 39 -18.71 4.55 -12.21
N ALA A 40 -18.79 3.23 -12.01
CA ALA A 40 -17.67 2.32 -12.23
C ALA A 40 -17.10 2.40 -13.67
N SER A 41 -17.89 2.91 -14.62
CA SER A 41 -17.50 3.17 -16.00
C SER A 41 -16.51 4.34 -16.14
N SER A 42 -16.46 5.25 -15.16
CA SER A 42 -15.74 6.52 -15.18
C SER A 42 -14.27 6.36 -15.59
N PRO A 43 -13.81 7.09 -16.63
CA PRO A 43 -12.41 7.09 -17.03
C PRO A 43 -11.46 7.55 -15.91
N GLU A 44 -11.90 8.49 -15.08
CA GLU A 44 -11.12 9.05 -13.98
C GLU A 44 -10.94 8.01 -12.87
N LEU A 45 -12.04 7.43 -12.37
CA LEU A 45 -11.98 6.36 -11.36
C LEU A 45 -11.11 5.19 -11.84
N LYS A 46 -11.31 4.72 -13.08
CA LYS A 46 -10.50 3.64 -13.66
C LYS A 46 -9.02 4.03 -13.76
N LYS A 47 -8.70 5.29 -14.04
CA LYS A 47 -7.33 5.79 -14.08
C LYS A 47 -6.71 5.77 -12.69
N THR A 48 -7.41 6.30 -11.68
CA THR A 48 -6.92 6.36 -10.29
C THR A 48 -6.76 4.96 -9.68
N LEU A 49 -7.68 4.04 -9.98
CA LEU A 49 -7.53 2.62 -9.61
C LEU A 49 -6.27 2.01 -10.23
N ARG A 50 -6.01 2.23 -11.54
CA ARG A 50 -4.77 1.76 -12.18
C ARG A 50 -3.52 2.38 -11.56
N GLU A 51 -3.59 3.65 -11.18
CA GLU A 51 -2.51 4.36 -10.49
C GLU A 51 -2.23 3.73 -9.13
N LEU A 52 -3.25 3.47 -8.32
CA LEU A 52 -3.15 2.78 -7.03
C LEU A 52 -2.43 1.44 -7.16
N LYS A 53 -2.85 0.60 -8.12
CA LYS A 53 -2.20 -0.69 -8.37
C LYS A 53 -0.74 -0.55 -8.78
N LYS A 54 -0.45 0.37 -9.71
CA LYS A 54 0.93 0.60 -10.17
C LYS A 54 1.82 1.11 -9.04
N TYR A 55 1.29 2.01 -8.22
CA TYR A 55 2.03 2.61 -7.11
C TYR A 55 2.28 1.59 -5.99
N ALA A 56 1.31 0.74 -5.65
CA ALA A 56 1.51 -0.38 -4.72
C ALA A 56 2.62 -1.33 -5.22
N GLN A 57 2.60 -1.69 -6.51
CA GLN A 57 3.65 -2.54 -7.09
C GLN A 57 5.03 -1.87 -7.08
N PHE A 58 5.09 -0.56 -7.32
CA PHE A 58 6.33 0.21 -7.22
C PHE A 58 6.85 0.26 -5.78
N HIS A 59 5.96 0.48 -4.82
CA HIS A 59 6.29 0.54 -3.42
C HIS A 59 6.88 -0.78 -2.91
N PHE A 60 6.19 -1.90 -3.13
CA PHE A 60 6.69 -3.22 -2.74
C PHE A 60 8.03 -3.57 -3.39
N LYS A 61 8.24 -3.19 -4.66
CA LYS A 61 9.55 -3.36 -5.31
C LYS A 61 10.64 -2.53 -4.64
N SER A 62 10.33 -1.32 -4.17
CA SER A 62 11.30 -0.47 -3.49
C SER A 62 11.72 -1.09 -2.16
N GLU A 63 10.76 -1.60 -1.38
CA GLU A 63 11.05 -2.34 -0.16
C GLU A 63 11.83 -3.62 -0.42
N GLU A 64 11.40 -4.43 -1.40
CA GLU A 64 12.08 -5.66 -1.80
C GLU A 64 13.54 -5.40 -2.19
N MET A 65 13.81 -4.34 -2.95
CA MET A 65 15.18 -3.95 -3.31
C MET A 65 16.00 -3.57 -2.07
N LEU A 66 15.43 -2.85 -1.10
CA LEU A 66 16.12 -2.51 0.14
C LEU A 66 16.36 -3.76 1.00
N MET A 67 15.35 -4.63 1.11
CA MET A 67 15.47 -5.91 1.82
C MET A 67 16.59 -6.78 1.24
N GLU A 68 16.68 -6.89 -0.08
CA GLU A 68 17.76 -7.62 -0.76
C GLU A 68 19.12 -6.96 -0.52
N LEU A 69 19.21 -5.64 -0.71
CA LEU A 69 20.46 -4.88 -0.57
C LEU A 69 21.10 -5.07 0.82
N TYR A 70 20.27 -5.05 1.88
CA TYR A 70 20.74 -5.20 3.26
C TYR A 70 20.65 -6.65 3.78
N SER A 71 20.34 -7.63 2.92
CA SER A 71 20.22 -9.04 3.31
C SER A 71 19.23 -9.25 4.47
N TYR A 72 18.05 -8.61 4.40
CA TYR A 72 17.02 -8.69 5.42
C TYR A 72 16.52 -10.14 5.61
N PRO A 73 16.61 -10.72 6.82
CA PRO A 73 16.36 -12.15 7.03
C PRO A 73 14.94 -12.63 6.69
N LYS A 74 13.94 -11.74 6.69
CA LYS A 74 12.53 -12.08 6.42
C LYS A 74 12.06 -11.70 5.02
N TYR A 75 12.99 -11.45 4.11
CA TYR A 75 12.70 -11.02 2.73
C TYR A 75 11.66 -11.90 2.02
N GLU A 76 11.85 -13.23 2.01
CA GLU A 76 10.95 -14.14 1.29
C GLU A 76 9.53 -14.17 1.86
N ASP A 77 9.41 -14.09 3.19
CA ASP A 77 8.11 -14.04 3.87
C ASP A 77 7.36 -12.75 3.50
N GLN A 78 8.02 -11.59 3.64
CA GLN A 78 7.40 -10.29 3.35
C GLN A 78 7.07 -10.13 1.86
N LYS A 79 7.96 -10.57 0.96
CA LYS A 79 7.70 -10.63 -0.49
C LYS A 79 6.51 -11.52 -0.84
N THR A 80 6.29 -12.60 -0.10
CA THR A 80 5.10 -13.47 -0.29
C THR A 80 3.82 -12.74 0.09
N GLU A 81 3.83 -11.99 1.20
CA GLU A 81 2.71 -11.12 1.59
C GLU A 81 2.41 -10.07 0.52
N HIS A 82 3.44 -9.43 -0.05
CA HIS A 82 3.31 -8.46 -1.16
C HIS A 82 2.66 -9.08 -2.41
N LYS A 83 3.02 -10.33 -2.75
CA LYS A 83 2.41 -11.03 -3.89
C LYS A 83 0.93 -11.32 -3.63
N LEU A 84 0.58 -11.76 -2.42
CA LEU A 84 -0.79 -12.09 -2.05
C LEU A 84 -1.69 -10.85 -2.07
N ILE A 85 -1.24 -9.74 -1.48
CA ILE A 85 -2.01 -8.48 -1.48
C ILE A 85 -2.19 -7.92 -2.89
N ASN A 86 -1.16 -7.95 -3.74
CA ASN A 86 -1.25 -7.50 -5.13
C ASN A 86 -2.25 -8.33 -5.95
N ALA A 87 -2.28 -9.65 -5.74
CA ALA A 87 -3.23 -10.53 -6.39
C ALA A 87 -4.66 -10.22 -5.93
N LYS A 88 -4.87 -10.07 -4.62
CA LYS A 88 -6.18 -9.73 -4.05
C LYS A 88 -6.68 -8.37 -4.51
N LEU A 89 -5.81 -7.34 -4.50
CA LEU A 89 -6.11 -6.01 -5.02
C LEU A 89 -6.55 -6.08 -6.48
N LYS A 90 -5.79 -6.80 -7.34
CA LYS A 90 -6.17 -7.00 -8.74
C LYS A 90 -7.57 -7.60 -8.87
N THR A 91 -7.87 -8.66 -8.13
CA THR A 91 -9.19 -9.32 -8.16
C THR A 91 -10.31 -8.39 -7.73
N MET A 92 -10.14 -7.64 -6.63
CA MET A 92 -11.16 -6.71 -6.16
C MET A 92 -11.40 -5.57 -7.17
N MET A 93 -10.34 -5.03 -7.77
CA MET A 93 -10.46 -4.00 -8.81
C MET A 93 -11.20 -4.47 -10.05
N GLU A 94 -11.02 -5.73 -10.46
CA GLU A 94 -11.73 -6.34 -11.59
C GLU A 94 -13.22 -6.58 -11.30
N GLN A 95 -13.61 -6.61 -10.02
CA GLN A 95 -14.98 -6.82 -9.56
C GLN A 95 -15.76 -5.54 -9.30
N VAL A 96 -15.10 -4.37 -9.31
CA VAL A 96 -15.74 -3.06 -9.06
C VAL A 96 -16.85 -2.79 -10.08
N LYS A 97 -18.08 -2.70 -9.59
CA LYS A 97 -19.29 -2.33 -10.36
C LYS A 97 -20.09 -1.22 -9.69
N THR A 98 -19.94 -1.08 -8.37
CA THR A 98 -20.73 -0.21 -7.52
C THR A 98 -19.83 0.56 -6.55
N GLU A 99 -20.39 1.61 -5.94
CA GLU A 99 -19.75 2.35 -4.84
C GLU A 99 -19.39 1.44 -3.65
N ASN A 100 -20.23 0.44 -3.36
CA ASN A 100 -19.98 -0.51 -2.27
C ASN A 100 -18.71 -1.33 -2.53
N ASP A 101 -18.46 -1.76 -3.77
CA ASP A 101 -17.24 -2.51 -4.11
C ASP A 101 -15.98 -1.65 -3.91
N ILE A 102 -16.06 -0.34 -4.18
CA ILE A 102 -14.97 0.61 -3.94
C ILE A 102 -14.73 0.78 -2.44
N SER A 103 -15.80 0.91 -1.66
CA SER A 103 -15.72 1.03 -0.21
C SER A 103 -15.12 -0.23 0.43
N GLU A 104 -15.51 -1.42 -0.03
CA GLU A 104 -14.93 -2.69 0.41
C GLU A 104 -13.43 -2.81 0.04
N LEU A 105 -13.07 -2.38 -1.18
CA LEU A 105 -11.67 -2.32 -1.62
C LEU A 105 -10.83 -1.39 -0.73
N LEU A 106 -11.34 -0.19 -0.43
CA LEU A 106 -10.63 0.78 0.39
C LEU A 106 -10.52 0.32 1.84
N TYR A 107 -11.58 -0.26 2.41
CA TYR A 107 -11.56 -0.85 3.74
C TYR A 107 -10.50 -1.96 3.83
N PHE A 108 -10.49 -2.87 2.85
CA PHE A 108 -9.49 -3.93 2.79
C PHE A 108 -8.06 -3.37 2.72
N LEU A 109 -7.83 -2.36 1.88
CA LEU A 109 -6.51 -1.78 1.70
C LEU A 109 -6.02 -1.02 2.93
N ILE A 110 -6.88 -0.24 3.60
CA ILE A 110 -6.46 0.50 4.79
C ILE A 110 -6.18 -0.45 5.96
N GLU A 111 -7.01 -1.47 6.16
CA GLU A 111 -6.76 -2.52 7.17
C GLU A 111 -5.42 -3.22 6.92
N TRP A 112 -5.15 -3.60 5.66
CA TRP A 112 -3.89 -4.24 5.30
C TRP A 112 -2.70 -3.29 5.47
N PHE A 113 -2.81 -2.04 5.00
CA PHE A 113 -1.77 -1.02 5.13
C PHE A 113 -1.39 -0.77 6.59
N VAL A 114 -2.39 -0.53 7.46
CA VAL A 114 -2.14 -0.27 8.89
C VAL A 114 -1.48 -1.47 9.55
N GLY A 115 -1.95 -2.69 9.28
CA GLY A 115 -1.36 -3.91 9.83
C GLY A 115 0.06 -4.17 9.33
N HIS A 116 0.27 -4.10 8.02
CA HIS A 116 1.55 -4.39 7.38
C HIS A 116 2.62 -3.36 7.78
N THR A 117 2.30 -2.07 7.75
CA THR A 117 3.23 -1.02 8.16
C THR A 117 3.63 -1.13 9.62
N ARG A 118 2.68 -1.46 10.51
CA ARG A 118 2.96 -1.65 11.94
C ARG A 118 3.83 -2.88 12.21
N ASP A 119 3.50 -4.01 11.59
CA ASP A 119 4.03 -5.32 12.00
C ASP A 119 5.18 -5.83 11.13
N LYS A 120 5.34 -5.32 9.91
CA LYS A 120 6.33 -5.77 8.92
C LYS A 120 7.28 -4.65 8.55
N ASP A 121 6.77 -3.56 7.98
CA ASP A 121 7.62 -2.48 7.42
C ASP A 121 8.41 -1.79 8.52
N ARG A 122 7.84 -1.63 9.71
CA ARG A 122 8.56 -1.08 10.87
C ARG A 122 9.75 -1.96 11.29
N ILE A 123 9.60 -3.28 11.28
CA ILE A 123 10.69 -4.21 11.62
C ILE A 123 11.79 -4.14 10.54
N MET A 124 11.36 -4.13 9.28
CA MET A 124 12.26 -3.93 8.13
C MET A 124 13.01 -2.60 8.25
N GLY A 125 12.33 -1.49 8.56
CA GLY A 125 12.92 -0.17 8.70
C GLY A 125 13.96 -0.08 9.82
N ILE A 126 13.67 -0.67 10.99
CA ILE A 126 14.65 -0.77 12.09
C ILE A 126 15.92 -1.52 11.63
N PHE A 127 15.74 -2.65 10.93
CA PHE A 127 16.85 -3.43 10.43
C PHE A 127 17.67 -2.65 9.39
N ILE A 128 17.04 -2.05 8.39
CA ILE A 128 17.71 -1.28 7.34
C ILE A 128 18.50 -0.11 7.95
N ASN A 129 17.88 0.69 8.83
CA ASN A 129 18.56 1.85 9.42
C ASN A 129 19.78 1.47 10.25
N LYS A 130 19.73 0.34 10.94
CA LYS A 130 20.88 -0.19 11.67
C LYS A 130 22.03 -0.53 10.72
N ASN A 131 21.75 -1.21 9.60
CA ASN A 131 22.77 -1.68 8.66
C ASN A 131 23.19 -0.63 7.60
N ARG A 132 22.43 0.47 7.45
CA ARG A 132 22.77 1.60 6.56
C ARG A 132 23.78 2.56 7.19
N SER A 133 23.86 2.56 8.53
CA SER A 133 24.76 3.44 9.30
C SER A 133 26.14 2.83 9.52
N GLU A 134 26.37 1.61 9.04
CA GLU A 134 27.64 0.88 9.05
C GLU A 134 28.35 1.03 7.69
#